data_AF-A0A3D3RQT9-F1
#
_entry.id   AF-A0A3D3RQT9-F1
#
_cell.length_a   1.000
_cell.length_b   1.000
_cell.length_c   1.000
_cell.angle_alpha   90.00
_cell.angle_beta   90.00
_cell.angle_gamma   90.00
#
_symmetry.space_group_name_H-M   'P 1'
#
loop_
_entity.id
_entity.type
_entity.pdbx_description
1 polymer ?
#
loop_
_entity_poly.entity_id
_entity_poly.type
_entity_poly.pdbx_seq_one_letter_code
_entity_poly.pdbx_strand_id
1 'polypeptide(L)'
;KLKVIAEEVKADLIVTHDTGCTTTFEKNQWIGKAHGMYHPVAVMSDVMFAALACGAHPFKVVQLYWNCSNYEPLLEKMGITNWRELRKEWEDTVKYIAELEKAGKYDELMEFFKEYDLYEPYSRTSTGKPRASATANMPLFKS
;
A
#
# COMPACT_ATOMS: atom_id res chain seq x y z
N LYS A 1 9.29 -12.13 19.75
CA LYS A 1 7.85 -11.75 19.68
C LYS A 1 7.12 -12.44 18.53
N LEU A 2 7.63 -12.39 17.28
CA LEU A 2 7.00 -13.07 16.13
C LEU A 2 6.72 -14.56 16.36
N LYS A 3 7.68 -15.32 16.93
CA LYS A 3 7.49 -16.73 17.28
C LYS A 3 6.25 -16.97 18.14
N VAL A 4 6.13 -16.28 19.27
CA VAL A 4 4.97 -16.38 20.19
C VAL A 4 3.67 -16.03 19.46
N ILE A 5 3.67 -14.95 18.68
CA ILE A 5 2.48 -14.51 17.94
C ILE A 5 2.04 -15.53 16.89
N ALA A 6 2.99 -16.12 16.16
CA ALA A 6 2.72 -17.08 15.09
C ALA A 6 2.37 -18.47 15.63
N GLU A 7 3.14 -18.98 16.60
CA GLU A 7 3.06 -20.39 17.03
C GLU A 7 2.09 -20.60 18.19
N GLU A 8 2.06 -19.67 19.14
CA GLU A 8 1.25 -19.80 20.37
C GLU A 8 -0.11 -19.11 20.20
N VAL A 9 -0.11 -17.83 19.84
CA VAL A 9 -1.34 -17.04 19.65
C VAL A 9 -2.04 -17.41 18.34
N LYS A 10 -1.27 -17.81 17.31
CA LYS A 10 -1.77 -18.11 15.96
C LYS A 10 -2.54 -16.93 15.36
N ALA A 11 -2.01 -15.72 15.55
CA ALA A 11 -2.61 -14.53 14.99
C ALA A 11 -2.45 -14.51 13.47
N ASP A 12 -3.53 -14.14 12.76
CA ASP A 12 -3.51 -13.95 11.32
C ASP A 12 -2.95 -12.59 10.90
N LEU A 13 -3.03 -11.61 11.79
CA LEU A 13 -2.63 -10.24 11.54
C LEU A 13 -2.10 -9.58 12.83
N ILE A 14 -1.05 -8.79 12.68
CA ILE A 14 -0.59 -7.81 13.65
C ILE A 14 -1.00 -6.43 13.14
N VAL A 15 -1.90 -5.77 13.87
CA VAL A 15 -2.28 -4.38 13.61
C VAL A 15 -1.42 -3.45 14.45
N THR A 16 -0.82 -2.46 13.82
CA THR A 16 0.05 -1.46 14.47
C THR A 16 -0.53 -0.05 14.30
N HIS A 17 -0.25 0.83 15.25
CA HIS A 17 -0.63 2.25 15.18
C HIS A 17 0.61 3.16 14.98
N ASP A 18 1.80 2.61 15.18
CA ASP A 18 3.07 3.32 15.04
C ASP A 18 3.86 2.76 13.85
N THR A 19 4.41 3.65 13.03
CA THR A 19 5.16 3.30 11.81
C THR A 19 6.45 2.55 12.14
N GLY A 20 7.10 2.88 13.26
CA GLY A 20 8.26 2.16 13.77
C GLY A 20 7.92 0.71 14.13
N CYS A 21 6.78 0.49 14.76
CA CYS A 21 6.29 -0.86 15.07
C CYS A 21 6.00 -1.68 13.82
N THR A 22 5.29 -1.11 12.83
CA THR A 22 5.02 -1.77 11.54
C THR A 22 6.31 -2.23 10.90
N THR A 23 7.25 -1.30 10.75
CA THR A 23 8.55 -1.55 10.10
C THR A 23 9.35 -2.60 10.86
N THR A 24 9.37 -2.52 12.19
CA THR A 24 10.10 -3.47 13.05
C THR A 24 9.56 -4.88 12.89
N PHE A 25 8.24 -5.09 12.94
CA PHE A 25 7.66 -6.42 12.78
C PHE A 25 7.82 -6.96 11.35
N GLU A 26 7.69 -6.11 10.33
CA GLU A 26 7.84 -6.52 8.93
C GLU A 26 9.31 -6.90 8.61
N LYS A 27 10.28 -6.04 8.93
CA LYS A 27 11.70 -6.29 8.62
C LYS A 27 12.30 -7.42 9.44
N ASN A 28 11.89 -7.58 10.70
CA ASN A 28 12.35 -8.70 11.52
C ASN A 28 11.93 -10.07 10.96
N GLN A 29 10.85 -10.17 10.16
CA GLN A 29 10.49 -11.42 9.50
C GLN A 29 11.51 -11.79 8.40
N TRP A 30 12.02 -10.80 7.67
CA TRP A 30 13.02 -11.03 6.61
C TRP A 30 14.39 -11.36 7.20
N ILE A 31 14.80 -10.63 8.25
CA ILE A 31 16.02 -10.93 9.01
C ILE A 31 15.92 -12.32 9.63
N GLY A 32 14.80 -12.64 10.28
CA GLY A 32 14.54 -13.97 10.84
C GLY A 32 14.68 -15.06 9.79
N LYS A 33 14.07 -14.88 8.61
CA LYS A 33 14.19 -15.82 7.49
C LYS A 33 15.64 -16.06 7.08
N ALA A 34 16.46 -15.01 6.99
CA ALA A 34 17.90 -15.13 6.67
C ALA A 34 18.68 -15.93 7.73
N HIS A 35 18.22 -15.94 8.98
CA HIS A 35 18.79 -16.72 10.07
C HIS A 35 18.08 -18.08 10.32
N GLY A 36 17.28 -18.57 9.36
CA GLY A 36 16.56 -19.84 9.51
C GLY A 36 15.40 -19.81 10.50
N MET A 37 14.96 -18.63 10.92
CA MET A 37 13.85 -18.40 11.85
C MET A 37 12.70 -17.69 11.12
N TYR A 38 11.85 -18.46 10.44
CA TYR A 38 10.73 -17.90 9.68
C TYR A 38 9.40 -18.13 10.39
N HIS A 39 8.84 -17.05 10.94
CA HIS A 39 7.52 -17.02 11.60
C HIS A 39 6.62 -16.01 10.89
N PRO A 40 5.99 -16.39 9.75
CA PRO A 40 5.23 -15.47 8.93
C PRO A 40 3.92 -15.04 9.62
N VAL A 41 3.72 -13.73 9.76
CA VAL A 41 2.46 -13.13 10.19
C VAL A 41 2.27 -11.84 9.39
N ALA A 42 1.06 -11.59 8.87
CA ALA A 42 0.78 -10.34 8.20
C ALA A 42 0.89 -9.17 9.18
N VAL A 43 1.55 -8.08 8.77
CA VAL A 43 1.74 -6.87 9.60
C VAL A 43 1.21 -5.68 8.82
N MET A 44 0.27 -4.91 9.36
CA MET A 44 -0.16 -3.67 8.73
C MET A 44 -0.60 -2.64 9.76
N SER A 45 -0.65 -1.37 9.37
CA SER A 45 -1.25 -0.35 10.20
C SER A 45 -2.77 -0.53 10.27
N ASP A 46 -3.37 0.01 11.31
CA ASP A 46 -4.82 0.11 11.47
C ASP A 46 -5.53 0.74 10.25
N VAL A 47 -4.98 1.81 9.69
CA VAL A 47 -5.50 2.46 8.48
C VAL A 47 -5.46 1.54 7.26
N MET A 48 -4.39 0.75 7.07
CA MET A 48 -4.33 -0.23 5.97
C MET A 48 -5.40 -1.30 6.14
N PHE A 49 -5.58 -1.81 7.36
CA PHE A 49 -6.60 -2.81 7.66
C PHE A 49 -8.01 -2.27 7.46
N ALA A 50 -8.29 -1.06 7.95
CA ALA A 50 -9.58 -0.40 7.77
C ALA A 50 -9.89 -0.15 6.28
N ALA A 51 -8.89 0.29 5.50
CA ALA A 51 -9.05 0.46 4.06
C ALA A 51 -9.43 -0.85 3.36
N LEU A 52 -8.73 -1.96 3.65
CA LEU A 52 -9.06 -3.28 3.11
C LEU A 52 -10.47 -3.71 3.51
N ALA A 53 -10.86 -3.51 4.78
CA ALA A 53 -12.20 -3.84 5.27
C ALA A 53 -13.30 -3.02 4.57
N CYS A 54 -12.99 -1.79 4.14
CA CYS A 54 -13.86 -0.94 3.34
C CYS A 54 -13.84 -1.26 1.82
N GLY A 55 -13.15 -2.32 1.39
CA GLY A 55 -13.08 -2.73 -0.01
C GLY A 55 -12.03 -1.98 -0.84
N ALA A 56 -11.05 -1.32 -0.20
CA ALA A 56 -9.96 -0.67 -0.92
C ALA A 56 -9.11 -1.69 -1.69
N HIS A 57 -8.64 -1.28 -2.88
CA HIS A 57 -7.79 -2.13 -3.71
C HIS A 57 -6.46 -2.44 -2.98
N PRO A 58 -6.10 -3.73 -2.76
CA PRO A 58 -4.93 -4.11 -1.94
C PRO A 58 -3.58 -3.57 -2.46
N PHE A 59 -3.40 -3.53 -3.78
CA PHE A 59 -2.14 -3.09 -4.40
C PHE A 59 -2.12 -1.62 -4.82
N LYS A 60 -3.19 -1.09 -5.43
CA LYS A 60 -3.27 0.32 -5.84
C LYS A 60 -3.43 1.30 -4.66
N VAL A 61 -4.25 0.98 -3.67
CA VAL A 61 -4.58 1.88 -2.55
C VAL A 61 -3.80 1.53 -1.29
N VAL A 62 -3.86 0.27 -0.86
CA VAL A 62 -3.21 -0.19 0.39
C VAL A 62 -1.71 -0.46 0.19
N GLN A 63 -1.28 -0.56 -1.07
CA GLN A 63 0.13 -0.69 -1.47
C GLN A 63 0.87 -1.89 -0.85
N LEU A 64 0.19 -3.03 -0.68
CA LEU A 64 0.76 -4.24 -0.06
C LEU A 64 2.06 -4.75 -0.72
N TYR A 65 2.35 -4.33 -1.95
CA TYR A 65 3.57 -4.70 -2.67
C TYR A 65 4.87 -4.12 -2.06
N TRP A 66 4.78 -3.05 -1.24
CA TRP A 66 5.93 -2.49 -0.52
C TRP A 66 6.35 -3.32 0.70
N ASN A 67 5.46 -4.17 1.18
CA ASN A 67 5.63 -4.86 2.43
C ASN A 67 6.24 -6.25 2.21
N CYS A 68 7.11 -6.69 3.11
CA CYS A 68 7.76 -8.01 3.07
C CYS A 68 6.91 -9.16 3.66
N SER A 69 5.73 -8.88 4.22
CA SER A 69 4.87 -9.91 4.80
C SER A 69 4.10 -10.66 3.71
N ASN A 70 3.78 -11.92 3.99
CA ASN A 70 2.87 -12.72 3.16
C ASN A 70 1.43 -12.36 3.56
N TYR A 71 0.69 -11.67 2.67
CA TYR A 71 -0.68 -11.20 2.93
C TYR A 71 -1.73 -12.12 2.31
N GLU A 72 -1.33 -13.01 1.41
CA GLU A 72 -2.22 -13.85 0.63
C GLU A 72 -3.19 -14.66 1.53
N PRO A 73 -2.74 -15.35 2.61
CA PRO A 73 -3.65 -16.03 3.53
C PRO A 73 -4.63 -15.08 4.24
N LEU A 74 -4.18 -13.85 4.56
CA LEU A 74 -5.04 -12.85 5.20
C LEU A 74 -6.10 -12.34 4.22
N LEU A 75 -5.71 -12.04 2.98
CA LEU A 75 -6.64 -11.57 1.93
C LEU A 75 -7.74 -12.60 1.68
N GLU A 76 -7.39 -13.88 1.60
CA GLU A 76 -8.37 -14.97 1.46
C GLU A 76 -9.33 -15.04 2.66
N LYS A 77 -8.83 -14.90 3.89
CA LYS A 77 -9.66 -14.85 5.10
C LYS A 77 -10.57 -13.63 5.17
N MET A 78 -10.15 -12.50 4.59
CA MET A 78 -10.96 -11.29 4.46
C MET A 78 -11.99 -11.37 3.32
N GLY A 79 -12.02 -12.48 2.56
CA GLY A 79 -12.92 -12.66 1.42
C GLY A 79 -12.42 -12.05 0.10
N ILE A 80 -11.18 -11.56 0.07
CA ILE A 80 -10.54 -10.99 -1.13
C ILE A 80 -9.84 -12.14 -1.88
N THR A 81 -10.62 -13.03 -2.48
CA THR A 81 -10.11 -14.25 -3.14
C THR A 81 -9.55 -14.00 -4.54
N ASN A 82 -9.91 -12.88 -5.18
CA ASN A 82 -9.43 -12.47 -6.50
C ASN A 82 -8.12 -11.65 -6.44
N TRP A 83 -7.36 -11.74 -5.35
CA TRP A 83 -6.14 -10.94 -5.13
C TRP A 83 -5.09 -11.11 -6.25
N ARG A 84 -5.05 -12.27 -6.92
CA ARG A 84 -4.15 -12.50 -8.08
C ARG A 84 -4.50 -11.62 -9.27
N GLU A 85 -5.80 -11.45 -9.54
CA GLU A 85 -6.31 -10.60 -10.61
C GLU A 85 -6.04 -9.13 -10.28
N LEU A 86 -6.31 -8.71 -9.04
CA LEU A 86 -6.02 -7.36 -8.55
C LEU A 86 -4.51 -7.05 -8.59
N ARG A 87 -3.65 -8.05 -8.32
CA ARG A 87 -2.20 -7.90 -8.47
C ARG A 87 -1.82 -7.70 -9.93
N LYS A 88 -2.34 -8.54 -10.83
CA LYS A 88 -2.11 -8.40 -12.27
C LYS A 88 -2.58 -7.05 -12.80
N GLU A 89 -3.76 -6.59 -12.38
CA GLU A 89 -4.30 -5.29 -12.73
C GLU A 89 -3.35 -4.16 -12.32
N TRP A 90 -2.80 -4.22 -11.10
CA TRP A 90 -1.78 -3.28 -10.64
C TRP A 90 -0.48 -3.38 -11.45
N GLU A 91 0.03 -4.58 -11.72
CA GLU A 91 1.25 -4.78 -12.52
C GLU A 91 1.11 -4.22 -13.95
N ASP A 92 -0.04 -4.42 -14.57
CA ASP A 92 -0.35 -3.88 -15.89
C ASP A 92 -0.50 -2.35 -15.86
N THR A 93 -1.08 -1.81 -14.78
CA THR A 93 -1.13 -0.36 -14.54
C THR A 93 0.29 0.24 -14.44
N VAL A 94 1.19 -0.40 -13.69
CA VAL A 94 2.58 0.05 -13.56
C VAL A 94 3.33 0.00 -14.89
N LYS A 95 3.12 -1.04 -15.70
CA LYS A 95 3.71 -1.13 -17.05
C LYS A 95 3.22 -0.01 -17.94
N TYR A 96 1.91 0.27 -17.94
CA TYR A 96 1.33 1.35 -18.74
C TYR A 96 1.94 2.71 -18.39
N ILE A 97 2.05 3.01 -17.09
CA ILE A 97 2.71 4.24 -16.60
C ILE A 97 4.15 4.33 -17.12
N ALA A 98 4.92 3.25 -17.00
CA ALA A 98 6.31 3.21 -17.46
C ALA A 98 6.46 3.37 -18.98
N GLU A 99 5.51 2.84 -19.77
CA GLU A 99 5.47 3.00 -21.22
C GLU A 99 5.18 4.46 -21.63
N LEU A 100 4.23 5.11 -20.97
CA LEU A 100 3.95 6.53 -21.19
C LEU A 100 5.13 7.42 -20.83
N GLU A 101 5.77 7.17 -19.68
CA GLU A 101 6.96 7.89 -19.23
C GLU A 101 8.09 7.74 -20.25
N LYS A 102 8.38 6.51 -20.69
CA LYS A 102 9.41 6.23 -21.71
C LYS A 102 9.10 6.89 -23.06
N ALA A 103 7.83 7.01 -23.42
CA ALA A 103 7.39 7.68 -24.65
C ALA A 103 7.35 9.22 -24.53
N GLY A 104 7.61 9.79 -23.35
CA GLY A 104 7.52 11.23 -23.10
C GLY A 104 6.10 11.78 -23.17
N LYS A 105 5.09 10.93 -23.01
CA LYS A 105 3.66 11.27 -23.11
C LYS A 105 3.13 11.83 -21.78
N TYR A 106 3.71 12.93 -21.32
CA TYR A 106 3.42 13.50 -20.01
C TYR A 106 1.97 13.97 -19.85
N ASP A 107 1.33 14.50 -20.90
CA ASP A 107 -0.08 14.93 -20.84
C ASP A 107 -1.02 13.73 -20.59
N GLU A 108 -0.76 12.60 -21.24
CA GLU A 108 -1.53 11.35 -21.04
C GLU A 108 -1.30 10.78 -19.64
N LEU A 109 -0.06 10.85 -19.14
CA LEU A 109 0.30 10.44 -17.78
C LEU A 109 -0.44 11.27 -16.72
N MET A 110 -0.47 12.60 -16.91
CA MET A 110 -1.18 13.51 -16.00
C MET A 110 -2.69 13.27 -16.05
N GLU A 111 -3.25 13.02 -17.23
CA GLU A 111 -4.68 12.68 -17.35
C GLU A 111 -5.00 11.35 -16.66
N PHE A 112 -4.15 10.32 -16.84
CA PHE A 112 -4.27 9.05 -16.13
C PHE A 112 -4.27 9.24 -14.61
N PHE A 113 -3.35 10.06 -14.07
CA PHE A 113 -3.28 10.26 -12.62
C PHE A 113 -4.47 11.05 -12.06
N LYS A 114 -5.16 11.89 -12.83
CA LYS A 114 -6.38 12.56 -12.36
C LYS A 114 -7.47 11.59 -11.93
N GLU A 115 -7.57 10.43 -12.59
CA GLU A 115 -8.52 9.38 -12.23
C GLU A 115 -8.20 8.75 -10.86
N TYR A 116 -6.92 8.66 -10.53
CA TYR A 116 -6.42 8.09 -9.28
C TYR A 116 -6.11 9.14 -8.21
N ASP A 117 -6.35 10.41 -8.52
CA ASP A 117 -6.01 11.51 -7.63
C ASP A 117 -7.01 11.58 -6.46
N LEU A 118 -6.69 10.84 -5.40
CA LEU A 118 -7.31 10.97 -4.10
C LEU A 118 -7.05 12.34 -3.43
N TYR A 119 -6.27 13.26 -4.04
CA TYR A 119 -6.05 14.62 -3.51
C TYR A 119 -7.05 15.68 -4.00
N GLU A 120 -7.79 15.46 -5.08
CA GLU A 120 -8.83 16.39 -5.54
C GLU A 120 -9.97 16.64 -4.51
N PRO A 121 -10.31 15.75 -3.55
CA PRO A 121 -11.30 16.07 -2.51
C PRO A 121 -10.73 16.74 -1.24
N TYR A 122 -9.46 16.50 -0.85
CA TYR A 122 -8.90 17.08 0.39
C TYR A 122 -8.43 18.52 0.24
N SER A 123 -8.26 18.96 -1.01
CA SER A 123 -7.97 20.34 -1.32
C SER A 123 -9.23 21.18 -1.47
N ARG A 124 -10.48 20.73 -1.24
CA ARG A 124 -11.62 21.67 -1.32
C ARG A 124 -12.00 22.19 0.06
N THR A 125 -12.06 23.51 0.22
CA THR A 125 -12.66 24.13 1.40
C THR A 125 -14.13 23.71 1.50
N SER A 126 -14.77 23.88 2.66
CA SER A 126 -16.23 23.69 2.83
C SER A 126 -17.10 24.50 1.85
N THR A 127 -16.49 25.43 1.11
CA THR A 127 -17.09 26.28 0.07
C THR A 127 -16.81 25.81 -1.36
N GLY A 128 -16.19 24.64 -1.55
CA GLY A 128 -15.92 24.05 -2.87
C GLY A 128 -14.75 24.65 -3.64
N LYS A 129 -13.96 25.56 -3.02
CA LYS A 129 -12.78 26.16 -3.66
C LYS A 129 -11.53 25.30 -3.46
N PRO A 130 -10.65 25.15 -4.46
CA PRO A 130 -9.33 24.55 -4.29
C PRO A 130 -8.51 25.35 -3.28
N ARG A 131 -8.33 24.78 -2.09
CA ARG A 131 -7.30 25.00 -1.09
C ARG A 131 -5.96 24.74 -1.78
N ALA A 132 -5.20 25.80 -2.01
CA ALA A 132 -3.84 25.67 -2.52
C ALA A 132 -3.07 24.66 -1.66
N SER A 133 -2.57 23.58 -2.28
CA SER A 133 -1.69 22.65 -1.59
C SER A 133 -0.50 23.42 -1.04
N ALA A 134 -0.07 23.10 0.19
CA ALA A 134 1.11 23.71 0.81
C ALA A 134 2.39 23.49 -0.03
N THR A 135 2.36 22.55 -0.97
CA THR A 135 3.45 22.22 -1.89
C THR A 135 3.15 22.58 -3.35
N ALA A 136 1.99 23.19 -3.68
CA ALA A 136 1.59 23.48 -5.06
C ALA A 136 2.61 24.32 -5.85
N ASN A 137 3.39 25.16 -5.15
CA ASN A 137 4.39 26.04 -5.74
C ASN A 137 5.83 25.62 -5.44
N MET A 138 6.04 24.45 -4.84
CA MET A 138 7.40 23.93 -4.61
C MET A 138 7.82 23.08 -5.80
N PRO A 139 8.96 23.38 -6.45
CA PRO A 139 9.49 22.51 -7.50
C PRO A 139 9.78 21.13 -6.89
N LEU A 140 9.06 20.11 -7.37
CA LEU A 140 9.15 18.72 -6.90
C LEU A 140 10.55 18.12 -7.10
N PHE A 141 11.34 18.68 -8.00
CA PHE A 141 12.75 18.35 -8.20
C PHE A 141 13.55 19.65 -8.31
N LYS A 142 14.59 19.80 -7.47
CA LYS A 142 15.62 20.82 -7.72
C LYS A 142 16.49 20.32 -8.88
N SER A 143 16.53 21.08 -9.96
CA SER A 143 17.52 20.94 -11.04
C SER A 143 18.94 21.02 -10.52
#